data_AF-A0A352JHI9-F1
#
_entry.id   AF-A0A352JHI9-F1
#
_cell.length_a   1.000
_cell.length_b   1.000
_cell.length_c   1.000
_cell.angle_alpha   90.00
_cell.angle_beta   90.00
_cell.angle_gamma   90.00
#
_symmetry.space_group_name_H-M   'P 1'
#
loop_
_entity.id
_entity.type
_entity.pdbx_description
1 polymer ?
#
loop_
_entity_poly.entity_id
_entity_poly.type
_entity_poly.pdbx_seq_one_letter_code
_entity_poly.pdbx_strand_id
1 'polypeptide(L)' 'MSDTTEPKFGFNTFAETWNGRLAMLGFVIGLATELLTGQGILSQIGLL' A
#
# COMPACT_ATOMS: atom_id res chain seq x y z
N MET A 1 30.27 2.45 -14.79
CA MET A 1 29.30 1.46 -15.31
C MET A 1 29.43 0.24 -14.42
N SER A 2 28.56 0.10 -13.43
CA SER A 2 28.57 -1.03 -12.50
C SER A 2 27.12 -1.46 -12.29
N ASP A 3 26.52 -1.96 -13.37
CA ASP A 3 25.21 -2.61 -13.36
C ASP A 3 25.34 -3.96 -12.64
N THR A 4 25.40 -3.91 -11.31
CA THR A 4 25.19 -5.08 -10.48
C THR A 4 23.71 -5.40 -10.58
N THR A 5 23.37 -6.38 -11.42
CA THR A 5 22.03 -6.97 -11.51
C THR A 5 21.65 -7.54 -10.14
N GLU A 6 21.11 -6.68 -9.29
CA GLU A 6 20.49 -7.08 -8.04
C GLU A 6 19.27 -7.94 -8.41
N PRO A 7 19.14 -9.17 -7.88
CA PRO A 7 18.03 -10.05 -8.25
C PRO A 7 16.71 -9.33 -7.96
N LYS A 8 15.99 -8.96 -9.03
CA LYS A 8 14.71 -8.22 -9.00
C LYS A 8 13.54 -9.01 -8.39
N PHE A 9 13.78 -10.24 -7.93
CA PHE A 9 12.79 -11.14 -7.34
C PHE A 9 13.32 -11.72 -6.02
N GLY A 10 12.66 -11.37 -4.92
CA GLY A 10 12.99 -11.78 -3.55
C GLY A 10 12.59 -10.74 -2.51
N PHE A 11 12.82 -11.02 -1.22
CA PHE A 11 12.75 -10.02 -0.14
C PHE A 11 13.94 -9.05 -0.27
N ASN A 12 13.86 -8.16 -1.24
CA ASN A 12 14.83 -7.11 -1.48
C ASN A 12 14.32 -5.80 -0.85
N THR A 13 15.23 -4.97 -0.32
CA THR A 13 14.95 -3.66 0.28
C THR A 13 14.12 -2.76 -0.64
N PHE A 14 14.28 -2.89 -1.96
CA PHE A 14 13.42 -2.21 -2.93
C PHE A 14 11.94 -2.61 -2.79
N ALA A 15 11.65 -3.92 -2.69
CA ALA A 15 10.30 -4.44 -2.55
C ALA A 15 9.69 -4.09 -1.18
N GLU A 16 10.48 -4.13 -0.11
CA GLU A 16 10.04 -3.71 1.23
C GLU A 16 9.69 -2.22 1.28
N THR A 17 10.52 -1.36 0.68
CA THR A 17 10.27 0.09 0.59
C THR A 17 9.01 0.36 -0.24
N TRP A 18 8.84 -0.35 -1.35
CA TRP A 18 7.65 -0.23 -2.19
C TRP A 18 6.38 -0.69 -1.46
N ASN A 19 6.42 -1.84 -0.79
CA ASN A 19 5.30 -2.36 -0.01
C ASN A 19 4.93 -1.42 1.14
N GLY A 20 5.92 -0.85 1.84
CA GLY A 20 5.69 0.13 2.90
C GLY A 20 5.00 1.39 2.39
N ARG A 21 5.39 1.91 1.23
CA ARG A 21 4.74 3.07 0.59
C ARG A 21 3.30 2.78 0.18
N LEU A 22 3.07 1.61 -0.42
CA LEU A 22 1.72 1.18 -0.80
C LEU A 22 0.83 1.02 0.43
N ALA A 23 1.35 0.52 1.55
CA ALA A 23 0.62 0.42 2.80
C ALA A 23 0.23 1.79 3.37
N MET A 24 1.15 2.76 3.38
CA MET A 24 0.86 4.13 3.81
C MET A 24 -0.20 4.78 2.91
N LEU A 25 -0.11 4.60 1.59
CA LEU A 25 -1.11 5.10 0.65
C LEU A 25 -2.48 4.44 0.86
N GLY A 26 -2.53 3.12 1.04
CA GLY A 26 -3.76 2.39 1.33
C GLY A 26 -4.44 2.87 2.61
N PHE A 27 -3.65 3.18 3.65
CA PHE A 27 -4.17 3.75 4.89
C PHE A 27 -4.72 5.16 4.71
N VAL A 28 -4.01 6.04 3.99
CA VAL A 28 -4.47 7.41 3.71
C VAL A 28 -5.73 7.39 2.85
N ILE A 29 -5.77 6.55 1.82
CA ILE A 29 -6.95 6.39 0.97
C ILE A 29 -8.10 5.84 1.83
N GLY A 30 -7.85 4.85 2.70
CA GLY A 30 -8.84 4.34 3.63
C GLY A 30 -9.45 5.47 4.47
N LEU A 31 -8.63 6.22 5.20
CA LEU A 31 -9.10 7.34 6.01
C LEU A 31 -9.83 8.41 5.18
N ALA A 32 -9.32 8.76 4.00
CA ALA A 32 -9.96 9.72 3.11
C ALA A 32 -11.34 9.23 2.65
N THR A 33 -11.47 7.94 2.35
CA THR A 33 -12.72 7.34 1.89
C THR A 33 -13.73 7.25 3.03
N GLU A 34 -13.29 6.95 4.26
CA GLU A 34 -14.12 7.01 5.47
C GLU A 34 -14.65 8.44 5.72
N LEU A 35 -13.81 9.46 5.58
CA LEU A 35 -14.20 10.87 5.75
C LEU A 35 -15.18 11.34 4.67
N LEU A 36 -14.99 10.95 3.41
CA LEU A 36 -15.85 11.38 2.30
C LEU A 36 -17.23 10.71 2.33
N THR A 37 -17.29 9.46 2.79
CA THR A 37 -18.51 8.64 2.69
C THR A 37 -19.28 8.59 4.00
N GLY A 38 -18.63 8.92 5.14
CA GLY A 38 -19.23 8.83 6.48
C GLY A 38 -19.53 7.39 6.95
N GLN A 39 -19.39 6.40 6.06
CA GLN A 39 -19.42 4.98 6.33
C GLN A 39 -17.98 4.44 6.39
N GLY A 40 -17.64 3.80 7.51
CA GLY A 40 -16.32 3.19 7.70
C GLY A 40 -15.96 2.19 6.60
N ILE A 41 -14.65 1.97 6.40
CA ILE A 41 -14.09 1.09 5.35
C ILE A 41 -14.81 -0.27 5.27
N LEU A 42 -15.25 -0.79 6.42
CA LEU A 42 -15.96 -2.06 6.56
C LEU A 42 -17.29 -2.11 5.80
N SER A 43 -18.02 -1.01 5.69
CA SER A 43 -19.29 -0.98 4.96
C SER A 43 -19.09 -0.84 3.45
N GLN A 44 -17.99 -0.23 3.01
CA GLN A 44 -17.67 -0.14 1.57
C GLN A 44 -17.16 -1.45 0.97
N ILE A 45 -16.53 -2.30 1.78
CA ILE A 45 -16.12 -3.66 1.39
C ILE A 45 -17.33 -4.63 1.51
N GLY A 46 -18.51 -4.15 1.90
CA GLY A 46 -19.76 -4.93 1.98
C GLY A 46 -19.83 -5.88 3.18
N LEU A 47 -19.05 -5.60 4.23
CA LEU A 47 -18.96 -6.41 5.45
C LEU A 47 -20.02 -5.99 6.51
N LEU A 48 -20.72 -4.87 6.27
CA LEU A 48 -21.85 -4.35 7.06
C LEU A 48 -22.93 -3.79 6.12
#